data_AF-A0A7C4ML86-F1
#
_entry.id   AF-A0A7C4ML86-F1
#
_cell.length_a   1.000
_cell.length_b   1.000
_cell.length_c   1.000
_cell.angle_alpha   90.00
_cell.angle_beta   90.00
_cell.angle_gamma   90.00
#
_symmetry.space_group_name_H-M   'P 1'
#
loop_
_entity.id
_entity.type
_entity.pdbx_description
1 polymer ?
#
loop_
_entity_poly.entity_id
_entity_poly.type
_entity_poly.pdbx_seq_one_letter_code
_entity_poly.pdbx_strand_id
1 'polypeptide(L)'
;MNGALFDLLLFNSLASSRKKRGGQAQHKGSPLMIASKGWSVIRFTGTHRCTLALFVTLLLISLACPFSVLAGKGPQVVLPQSEFDFGTALEGNTVVHDFVIQNKGDEPLIIHRVRTG
;
A
#
# COMPACT_ATOMS: atom_id res chain seq x y z
N MET A 1 28.24 8.11 18.08
CA MET A 1 29.70 8.21 17.90
C MET A 1 30.01 7.57 16.54
N ASN A 2 29.85 8.33 15.45
CA ASN A 2 30.84 9.19 14.81
C ASN A 2 31.98 8.40 14.15
N GLY A 3 32.03 8.48 12.82
CA GLY A 3 33.28 8.59 12.07
C GLY A 3 33.89 7.28 11.57
N ALA A 4 33.52 6.87 10.35
CA ALA A 4 34.41 6.16 9.43
C ALA A 4 33.91 6.29 7.98
N LEU A 5 33.66 7.54 7.58
CA LEU A 5 33.88 7.99 6.20
C LEU A 5 35.37 8.40 6.16
N PHE A 6 36.06 8.06 5.06
CA PHE A 6 37.51 8.24 4.79
C PHE A 6 38.40 7.05 5.15
N ASP A 7 38.48 6.06 4.24
CA ASP A 7 39.75 5.49 3.77
C ASP A 7 39.55 4.46 2.64
N LEU A 8 39.06 4.94 1.48
CA LEU A 8 38.99 4.15 0.24
C LEU A 8 39.76 4.83 -0.91
N LEU A 9 40.87 5.49 -0.57
CA LEU A 9 41.77 6.14 -1.53
C LEU A 9 43.25 5.72 -1.39
N LEU A 10 43.55 4.49 -0.94
CA LEU A 10 44.95 4.06 -0.88
C LEU A 10 45.25 2.58 -1.20
N PHE A 11 44.41 1.89 -2.00
CA PHE A 11 44.68 0.48 -2.35
C PHE A 11 44.48 0.09 -3.82
N ASN A 12 44.60 1.04 -4.76
CA ASN A 12 44.52 0.73 -6.19
C ASN A 12 45.85 0.84 -6.96
N SER A 13 47.00 0.89 -6.27
CA SER A 13 48.30 1.16 -6.94
C SER A 13 49.24 -0.03 -7.10
N LEU A 14 48.92 -1.27 -6.71
CA LEU A 14 49.89 -2.39 -6.81
C LEU A 14 49.26 -3.74 -7.19
N ALA A 15 48.45 -3.79 -8.25
CA ALA A 15 47.95 -5.08 -8.77
C ALA A 15 47.91 -5.18 -10.30
N SER A 16 48.69 -4.40 -11.04
CA SER A 16 48.75 -4.49 -12.52
C SER A 16 49.97 -5.23 -13.07
N SER A 17 50.82 -5.84 -12.24
CA SER A 17 52.02 -6.52 -12.73
C SER A 17 52.14 -7.95 -12.23
N ARG A 18 51.43 -8.86 -12.91
CA ARG A 18 52.02 -10.09 -13.48
C ARG A 18 50.93 -10.96 -14.10
N LYS A 19 51.17 -11.33 -15.37
CA LYS A 19 51.08 -12.70 -15.92
C LYS A 19 50.15 -12.88 -17.13
N LYS A 20 50.77 -12.89 -18.31
CA LYS A 20 50.75 -13.93 -19.37
C LYS A 20 51.59 -13.39 -20.53
N ARG A 21 52.88 -13.73 -20.69
CA ARG A 21 53.44 -14.93 -21.35
C ARG A 21 52.63 -15.41 -22.56
N GLY A 22 53.19 -15.24 -23.76
CA GLY A 22 52.76 -15.85 -25.02
C GLY A 22 53.01 -14.88 -26.18
N GLY A 23 54.01 -15.15 -27.00
CA GLY A 23 54.56 -14.19 -27.97
C GLY A 23 53.65 -13.88 -29.15
N GLN A 24 53.92 -12.76 -29.81
CA GLN A 24 53.90 -12.67 -31.26
C GLN A 24 54.70 -11.46 -31.74
N ALA A 25 55.36 -11.70 -32.86
CA ALA A 25 56.34 -10.85 -33.50
C ALA A 25 55.76 -9.50 -33.95
N GLN A 26 56.57 -8.47 -33.72
CA GLN A 26 56.39 -7.11 -34.16
C GLN A 26 56.61 -7.02 -35.68
N HIS A 27 55.56 -6.75 -36.46
CA HIS A 27 55.68 -6.36 -37.86
C HIS A 27 54.77 -5.16 -38.17
N LYS A 28 55.40 -3.96 -38.16
CA LYS A 28 55.33 -2.90 -39.17
C LYS A 28 53.94 -2.59 -39.82
N GLY A 29 53.41 -1.38 -39.54
CA GLY A 29 52.48 -0.65 -40.43
C GLY A 29 51.06 -0.41 -39.89
N SER A 30 50.70 0.86 -39.73
CA SER A 30 49.40 1.49 -39.39
C SER A 30 48.17 1.08 -40.24
N PRO A 31 46.91 1.48 -39.94
CA PRO A 31 46.26 1.95 -38.70
C PRO A 31 44.88 1.27 -38.39
N LEU A 32 44.41 1.47 -37.15
CA LEU A 32 43.00 1.68 -36.74
C LEU A 32 41.91 0.70 -37.26
N MET A 33 41.50 -0.27 -36.43
CA MET A 33 40.09 -0.71 -36.31
C MET A 33 39.90 -1.53 -35.01
N ILE A 34 39.69 -0.86 -33.86
CA ILE A 34 39.11 -1.55 -32.70
C ILE A 34 37.60 -1.44 -32.83
N ALA A 35 36.97 -2.57 -33.16
CA ALA A 35 35.54 -2.74 -33.23
C ALA A 35 34.89 -2.29 -31.90
N SER A 36 34.32 -1.10 -31.90
CA SER A 36 33.44 -0.62 -30.85
C SER A 36 32.19 -1.49 -30.86
N LYS A 37 32.11 -2.43 -29.91
CA LYS A 37 30.82 -3.04 -29.57
C LYS A 37 29.94 -1.94 -29.04
N GLY A 38 29.03 -1.46 -29.89
CA GLY A 38 28.12 -0.36 -29.63
C GLY A 38 27.35 -0.62 -28.34
N TRP A 39 27.53 0.28 -27.38
CA TRP A 39 26.61 0.37 -26.26
C TRP A 39 25.30 0.90 -26.83
N SER A 40 24.32 0.02 -26.97
CA SER A 40 22.99 0.42 -27.41
C SER A 40 22.41 1.35 -26.35
N VAL A 41 22.39 2.64 -26.66
CA VAL A 41 21.75 3.67 -25.84
C VAL A 41 20.25 3.35 -25.85
N ILE A 42 19.73 2.87 -24.72
CA ILE A 42 18.29 2.67 -24.56
C ILE A 42 17.65 4.07 -24.58
N ARG A 43 17.24 4.50 -25.77
CA ARG A 43 16.43 5.69 -25.99
C ARG A 43 15.02 5.40 -25.46
N PHE A 44 14.72 5.80 -24.22
CA PHE A 44 13.35 5.81 -23.71
C PHE A 44 12.57 6.96 -24.36
N THR A 45 12.15 6.79 -25.61
CA THR A 45 11.19 7.68 -26.27
C THR A 45 9.78 7.16 -26.01
N GLY A 46 9.04 7.81 -25.12
CA GLY A 46 7.62 7.51 -24.92
C GLY A 46 7.05 8.02 -23.61
N THR A 47 7.06 9.34 -23.41
CA THR A 47 6.42 10.00 -22.26
C THR A 47 4.96 9.57 -22.08
N HIS A 48 4.21 9.41 -23.17
CA HIS A 48 2.80 8.98 -23.13
C HIS A 48 2.59 7.49 -22.78
N ARG A 49 3.53 6.62 -23.16
CA ARG A 49 3.45 5.18 -22.87
C ARG A 49 3.69 4.92 -21.38
N CYS A 50 4.53 5.73 -20.75
CA CYS A 50 4.75 5.71 -19.30
C CYS A 50 3.52 6.23 -18.54
N THR A 51 2.89 7.31 -18.99
CA THR A 51 1.69 7.86 -18.34
C THR A 51 0.52 6.88 -18.37
N LEU A 52 0.30 6.20 -19.51
CA LEU A 52 -0.77 5.21 -19.64
C LEU A 52 -0.51 3.97 -18.78
N ALA A 53 0.73 3.48 -18.74
CA ALA A 53 1.09 2.35 -17.88
C ALA A 53 0.89 2.67 -16.39
N LEU A 54 1.30 3.86 -15.94
CA LEU A 54 1.10 4.30 -14.55
C LEU A 54 -0.38 4.46 -14.19
N PHE A 55 -1.18 5.00 -15.10
CA PHE A 55 -2.62 5.16 -14.89
C PHE A 55 -3.35 3.81 -14.82
N VAL A 56 -3.00 2.87 -15.71
CA VAL A 56 -3.56 1.51 -15.69
C VAL A 56 -3.18 0.77 -14.41
N THR A 57 -1.94 0.92 -13.93
CA THR A 57 -1.54 0.30 -12.66
C THR A 57 -2.30 0.87 -11.46
N LEU A 58 -2.54 2.19 -11.42
CA LEU A 58 -3.37 2.82 -10.38
C LEU A 58 -4.82 2.34 -10.41
N LEU A 59 -5.38 2.15 -11.61
CA LEU A 59 -6.74 1.67 -11.82
C LEU A 59 -6.88 0.19 -11.38
N LEU A 60 -5.87 -0.65 -11.63
CA LEU A 60 -5.83 -2.03 -11.18
C LEU A 60 -5.65 -2.16 -9.66
N ILE A 61 -4.86 -1.29 -9.03
CA ILE A 61 -4.69 -1.27 -7.56
C ILE A 61 -5.97 -0.82 -6.86
N SER A 62 -6.70 0.15 -7.44
CA SER A 62 -8.00 0.59 -6.94
C SER A 62 -9.05 -0.53 -6.97
N LEU A 63 -9.04 -1.38 -8.01
CA LEU A 63 -9.91 -2.57 -8.09
C LEU A 63 -9.54 -3.67 -7.09
N ALA A 64 -8.27 -3.74 -6.67
CA ALA A 64 -7.77 -4.80 -5.79
C ALA A 64 -7.97 -4.52 -4.29
N CYS A 65 -8.11 -3.24 -3.89
CA CYS A 65 -8.30 -2.85 -2.49
C CYS A 65 -9.76 -2.45 -2.23
N PRO A 66 -10.63 -3.35 -1.75
CA PRO A 66 -11.94 -2.94 -1.25
C PRO A 66 -11.74 -1.98 -0.07
N PHE A 67 -12.34 -0.79 -0.17
CA PHE A 67 -12.37 0.18 0.92
C PHE A 67 -13.13 -0.44 2.09
N SER A 68 -12.39 -0.99 3.05
CA SER A 68 -12.97 -1.55 4.26
C SER A 68 -13.34 -0.38 5.16
N VAL A 69 -14.64 -0.10 5.27
CA VAL A 69 -15.14 0.84 6.27
C VAL A 69 -14.83 0.24 7.63
N LEU A 70 -13.88 0.85 8.35
CA LEU A 70 -13.59 0.49 9.73
C LEU A 70 -14.84 0.83 10.55
N ALA A 71 -15.62 -0.19 10.91
CA ALA A 71 -16.73 -0.02 11.83
C ALA A 71 -16.19 0.62 13.12
N GLY A 72 -16.81 1.71 13.55
CA GLY A 72 -16.39 2.43 14.75
C GLY A 72 -16.42 1.49 15.97
N LYS A 73 -15.33 1.50 16.75
CA LYS A 73 -15.30 0.83 18.06
C LYS A 73 -16.21 1.59 19.02
N GLY A 74 -17.01 0.86 19.80
CA GLY A 74 -17.91 1.46 20.78
C GLY A 74 -19.19 0.63 20.97
N PRO A 75 -20.08 1.06 21.90
CA PRO A 75 -21.38 0.45 22.07
C PRO A 75 -22.26 0.72 20.84
N GLN A 76 -22.99 -0.29 20.37
CA GLN A 76 -23.86 -0.17 19.22
C GLN A 76 -25.29 -0.51 19.62
N VAL A 77 -26.13 0.51 19.71
CA VAL A 77 -27.54 0.37 20.07
C VAL A 77 -28.34 -0.09 18.86
N VAL A 78 -29.06 -1.20 19.01
CA VAL A 78 -30.00 -1.71 18.01
C VAL A 78 -31.36 -1.92 18.66
N LEU A 79 -32.39 -1.27 18.10
CA LEU A 79 -33.79 -1.47 18.45
C LEU A 79 -34.46 -2.21 17.31
N PRO A 80 -34.77 -3.51 17.45
CA PRO A 80 -35.47 -4.27 16.41
C PRO A 80 -36.86 -3.69 16.10
N GLN A 81 -37.49 -3.11 17.11
CA GLN A 81 -38.76 -2.42 17.00
C GLN A 81 -38.65 -1.08 17.73
N SER A 82 -38.70 0.02 16.98
CA SER A 82 -38.66 1.38 17.52
C SER A 82 -40.04 1.94 17.82
N GLU A 83 -41.09 1.33 17.27
CA GLU A 83 -42.47 1.81 17.37
C GLU A 83 -43.42 0.63 17.52
N PHE A 84 -44.43 0.81 18.38
CA PHE A 84 -45.51 -0.15 18.58
C PHE A 84 -46.82 0.61 18.61
N ASP A 85 -47.74 0.23 17.73
CA ASP A 85 -49.12 0.73 17.74
C ASP A 85 -49.98 -0.23 18.57
N PHE A 86 -50.55 0.30 19.65
CA PHE A 86 -51.45 -0.45 20.52
C PHE A 86 -52.84 -0.69 19.90
N GLY A 87 -53.17 0.03 18.83
CA GLY A 87 -54.46 -0.03 18.17
C GLY A 87 -55.62 0.33 19.10
N THR A 88 -56.76 -0.36 18.92
CA THR A 88 -57.96 -0.12 19.72
C THR A 88 -57.89 -0.90 21.03
N ALA A 89 -57.55 -0.22 22.13
CA ALA A 89 -57.65 -0.79 23.47
C ALA A 89 -59.10 -0.68 23.99
N LEU A 90 -59.60 -1.77 24.59
CA LEU A 90 -60.89 -1.78 25.29
C LEU A 90 -60.78 -1.03 26.61
N GLU A 91 -61.80 -0.24 26.93
CA GLU A 91 -61.87 0.50 28.19
C GLU A 91 -61.79 -0.46 29.38
N GLY A 92 -60.91 -0.16 30.33
CA GLY A 92 -60.63 -1.00 31.50
C GLY A 92 -59.53 -2.06 31.32
N ASN A 93 -59.02 -2.28 30.11
CA ASN A 93 -57.89 -3.20 29.87
C ASN A 93 -56.54 -2.46 29.81
N THR A 94 -55.53 -3.00 30.47
CA THR A 94 -54.14 -2.53 30.37
C THR A 94 -53.44 -3.32 29.27
N VAL A 95 -52.94 -2.62 28.25
CA VAL A 95 -52.09 -3.23 27.21
C VAL A 95 -50.64 -2.92 27.55
N VAL A 96 -49.81 -3.95 27.64
CA VAL A 96 -48.38 -3.85 27.95
C VAL A 96 -47.61 -4.34 26.73
N HIS A 97 -46.59 -3.58 26.34
CA HIS A 97 -45.66 -3.97 25.28
C HIS A 97 -44.22 -3.77 25.74
N ASP A 98 -43.39 -4.78 25.52
CA ASP A 98 -41.98 -4.78 25.90
C ASP A 98 -41.09 -4.39 24.70
N PHE A 99 -40.22 -3.40 24.90
CA PHE A 99 -39.20 -3.05 23.92
C PHE A 99 -37.88 -3.74 24.23
N VAL A 100 -37.31 -4.41 23.23
CA VAL A 100 -36.00 -5.06 23.34
C VAL A 100 -34.93 -4.13 22.79
N ILE A 101 -33.93 -3.83 23.62
CA ILE A 101 -32.73 -3.08 23.23
C ILE A 101 -31.55 -4.04 23.19
N GLN A 102 -30.80 -4.04 22.09
CA GLN A 102 -29.62 -4.89 21.92
C GLN A 102 -28.37 -4.03 21.78
N ASN A 103 -27.33 -4.39 22.51
CA ASN A 103 -25.98 -3.86 22.28
C ASN A 103 -25.23 -4.83 21.36
N LYS A 104 -24.99 -4.43 20.11
CA LYS A 104 -24.18 -5.18 19.14
C LYS A 104 -22.74 -4.68 19.03
N GLY A 105 -22.36 -3.73 19.88
CA GLY A 105 -21.03 -3.15 19.90
C GLY A 105 -20.08 -3.94 20.78
N ASP A 106 -18.81 -3.55 20.73
CA ASP A 106 -17.72 -4.21 21.45
C ASP A 106 -17.49 -3.63 22.85
N GLU A 107 -18.30 -2.65 23.27
CA GLU A 107 -18.20 -1.96 24.55
C GLU A 107 -19.54 -1.96 25.30
N PRO A 108 -19.55 -1.84 26.65
CA PRO A 108 -20.78 -1.79 27.44
C PRO A 108 -21.70 -0.62 27.07
N LEU A 109 -22.99 -0.92 26.87
CA LEU A 109 -24.04 0.09 26.68
C LEU A 109 -24.64 0.50 28.02
N ILE A 110 -24.51 1.78 28.39
CA ILE A 110 -25.10 2.36 29.60
C ILE A 110 -26.29 3.24 29.20
N ILE A 111 -27.48 2.92 29.74
CA ILE A 111 -28.70 3.72 29.52
C ILE A 111 -28.90 4.65 30.71
N HIS A 112 -28.73 5.95 30.49
CA HIS A 112 -28.83 6.95 31.57
C HIS A 112 -30.25 7.40 31.87
N ARG A 113 -31.12 7.47 30.85
CA ARG A 113 -32.48 7.99 30.99
C ARG A 113 -33.38 7.44 29.90
N VAL A 114 -34.62 7.17 30.29
CA VAL A 114 -35.74 6.88 29.38
C VAL A 114 -36.76 8.00 29.50
N ARG A 115 -37.35 8.42 28.38
CA ARG A 115 -38.43 9.42 28.33
C ARG A 115 -39.62 8.83 27.60
N THR A 116 -40.81 9.06 28.14
CA THR A 116 -42.08 8.81 27.45
C THR A 116 -42.48 10.10 26.72
N GLY A 117 -42.81 9.97 25.43
CA GLY A 117 -43.32 11.07 24.60
C GLY A 117 -44.82 11.24 24.73
#